data_AF-A0A529Q1E0-F1
#
_entry.id   AF-A0A529Q1E0-F1
#
_cell.length_a   1.000
_cell.length_b   1.000
_cell.length_c   1.000
_cell.angle_alpha   90.00
_cell.angle_beta   90.00
_cell.angle_gamma   90.00
#
_symmetry.space_group_name_H-M   'P 1'
#
loop_
_entity.id
_entity.type
_entity.pdbx_description
1 polymer ?
#
loop_
_entity_poly.entity_id
_entity_poly.type
_entity_poly.pdbx_seq_one_letter_code
_entity_poly.pdbx_strand_id
1 'polypeptide(L)'
;DWRTANAAGEKIKKVAGKGPPSLQMVENPDILAGIGHHTQRPGLVVGFAAETQDLIANAEAKLKKKGADFIVANDVSHESGIGPSGVMGGDLNKVRIVSRTGVEEWPEMGKDEVAARLAALIAERLQT
;
A
#
# COMPACT_ATOMS: atom_id res chain seq x y z
N ASP A 1 7.73 -1.41 6.14
CA ASP A 1 8.24 -0.26 6.91
C ASP A 1 9.58 -0.50 7.60
N TRP A 2 9.78 -1.65 8.24
CA TRP A 2 11.00 -1.91 9.02
C TRP A 2 11.69 -3.20 8.58
N ARG A 3 13.00 -3.29 8.83
CA ARG A 3 13.77 -4.54 8.79
C ARG A 3 14.61 -4.68 10.05
N THR A 4 15.10 -5.87 10.35
CA THR A 4 16.07 -6.04 11.43
C THR A 4 17.34 -5.26 11.11
N ALA A 5 17.89 -4.58 12.12
CA ALA A 5 19.15 -3.85 12.00
C ALA A 5 20.30 -4.78 11.61
N ASN A 6 20.26 -6.02 12.11
CA ASN A 6 21.26 -7.05 11.91
C ASN A 6 20.60 -8.34 11.41
N ALA A 7 21.32 -9.09 10.57
CA ALA A 7 20.96 -10.44 10.17
C ALA A 7 21.86 -11.45 10.90
N ALA A 8 21.27 -12.52 11.45
CA ALA A 8 22.04 -13.60 12.05
C ALA A 8 22.45 -14.60 10.95
N GLY A 9 23.75 -14.95 10.88
CA GLY A 9 24.25 -15.95 9.94
C GLY A 9 23.83 -17.38 10.29
N GLU A 10 23.34 -17.61 11.51
CA GLU A 10 22.86 -18.90 12.00
C GLU A 10 21.58 -18.72 12.82
N LYS A 11 20.85 -19.82 13.01
CA LYS A 11 19.64 -19.86 13.84
C LYS A 11 19.95 -19.40 15.27
N ILE A 12 19.25 -18.36 15.72
CA ILE A 12 19.34 -17.88 17.11
C ILE A 12 18.78 -18.97 18.04
N LYS A 13 19.64 -19.56 18.86
CA LYS A 13 19.28 -20.62 19.83
C LYS A 13 18.74 -20.00 21.12
N LYS A 14 17.82 -20.70 21.77
CA LYS A 14 17.41 -20.39 23.14
C LYS A 14 18.58 -20.73 24.09
N VAL A 15 18.94 -19.79 24.95
CA VAL A 15 19.96 -20.00 25.99
C VAL A 15 19.25 -20.01 27.34
N ALA A 16 19.35 -21.13 28.07
CA ALA A 16 18.74 -21.27 29.39
C ALA A 16 19.24 -20.15 30.33
N GLY A 17 18.33 -19.54 31.08
CA GLY A 17 18.63 -18.42 31.98
C GLY A 17 18.83 -17.07 31.28
N LYS A 18 18.79 -16.99 29.94
CA LYS A 18 18.72 -15.72 29.20
C LYS A 18 17.31 -15.47 28.69
N GLY A 19 16.86 -14.21 28.76
CA GLY A 19 15.62 -13.75 28.17
C GLY A 19 15.64 -13.80 26.63
N PRO A 20 14.50 -13.52 25.98
CA PRO A 20 14.43 -13.46 24.52
C PRO A 20 15.41 -12.41 23.97
N PRO A 21 16.01 -12.67 22.79
CA PRO A 21 16.88 -11.69 22.14
C PRO A 21 16.06 -10.45 21.74
N SER A 22 16.66 -9.27 21.89
CA SER A 22 16.07 -8.03 21.37
C SER A 22 16.28 -7.94 19.86
N LEU A 23 15.20 -7.68 19.11
CA LEU A 23 15.26 -7.37 17.69
C LEU A 23 15.32 -5.85 17.51
N GLN A 24 16.53 -5.34 17.25
CA GLN A 24 16.67 -3.96 16.81
C GLN A 24 16.14 -3.83 15.39
N MET A 25 15.32 -2.80 15.15
CA MET A 25 14.69 -2.54 13.85
C MET A 25 15.19 -1.22 13.28
N VAL A 26 15.30 -1.15 11.95
CA VAL A 26 15.62 0.06 11.19
C VAL A 26 14.62 0.22 10.05
N GLU A 27 14.39 1.46 9.62
CA GLU A 27 13.45 1.74 8.52
C GLU A 27 13.93 1.15 7.19
N ASN A 28 12.98 0.68 6.39
CA ASN A 28 13.23 0.28 5.02
C ASN A 28 13.34 1.49 4.10
N PRO A 29 14.19 1.41 3.05
CA PRO A 29 14.16 2.41 2.00
C PRO A 29 12.76 2.46 1.40
N ASP A 30 12.29 3.67 1.18
CA ASP A 30 10.98 3.90 0.60
C ASP A 30 11.03 3.70 -0.91
N ILE A 31 10.78 2.47 -1.36
CA ILE A 31 10.91 2.10 -2.78
C ILE A 31 10.04 2.98 -3.67
N LEU A 32 8.79 3.22 -3.28
CA LEU A 32 7.86 4.02 -4.08
C LEU A 32 8.32 5.48 -4.16
N ALA A 33 8.79 6.08 -3.05
CA ALA A 33 9.36 7.43 -3.09
C ALA A 33 10.65 7.48 -3.92
N GLY A 34 11.49 6.44 -3.82
CA GLY A 34 12.69 6.30 -4.61
C GLY A 34 12.40 6.33 -6.11
N ILE A 35 11.35 5.63 -6.56
CA ILE A 35 10.89 5.65 -7.96
C ILE A 35 10.24 7.00 -8.30
N GLY A 36 9.29 7.45 -7.48
CA GLY A 36 8.44 8.61 -7.77
C GLY A 36 9.18 9.95 -7.82
N HIS A 37 10.36 10.04 -7.22
CA HIS A 37 11.22 11.24 -7.27
C HIS A 37 12.50 11.04 -8.08
N HIS A 38 12.65 9.90 -8.77
CA HIS A 38 13.84 9.63 -9.57
C HIS A 38 13.91 10.52 -10.82
N THR A 39 15.13 10.86 -11.28
CA THR A 39 15.31 11.62 -12.53
C THR A 39 14.85 10.86 -13.77
N GLN A 40 14.87 9.52 -13.71
CA GLN A 40 14.35 8.60 -14.73
C GLN A 40 13.03 7.95 -14.28
N ARG A 41 12.21 8.67 -13.52
CA ARG A 41 10.89 8.19 -13.09
C ARG A 41 10.05 7.78 -14.32
N PRO A 42 9.29 6.66 -14.25
CA PRO A 42 8.32 6.32 -15.29
C PRO A 42 7.29 7.43 -15.53
N GLY A 43 6.68 7.43 -16.73
CA GLY A 43 5.61 8.37 -17.07
C GLY A 43 4.40 8.27 -16.14
N LEU A 44 4.16 7.08 -15.58
CA LEU A 44 3.11 6.82 -14.60
C LEU A 44 3.64 6.03 -13.40
N VAL A 45 3.39 6.52 -12.18
CA VAL A 45 3.70 5.86 -10.92
C VAL A 45 2.43 5.73 -10.09
N VAL A 46 2.03 4.49 -9.82
CA VAL A 46 0.83 4.14 -9.04
C VAL A 46 1.24 3.55 -7.70
N GLY A 47 0.71 4.10 -6.61
CA GLY A 47 0.87 3.53 -5.28
C GLY A 47 -0.40 2.85 -4.78
N PHE A 48 -0.28 1.99 -3.77
CA PHE A 48 -1.40 1.40 -3.06
C PHE A 48 -1.37 1.79 -1.58
N ALA A 49 -2.54 1.98 -0.99
CA ALA A 49 -2.71 2.29 0.42
C ALA A 49 -3.84 1.44 1.01
N ALA A 50 -3.46 0.48 1.84
CA ALA A 50 -4.38 -0.19 2.74
C ALA A 50 -4.35 0.56 4.08
N GLU A 51 -5.47 1.13 4.50
CA GLU A 51 -5.57 1.86 5.77
C GLU A 51 -6.78 1.33 6.56
N THR A 52 -6.75 1.51 7.88
CA THR A 52 -7.89 1.18 8.76
C THR A 52 -8.57 2.43 9.31
N GLN A 53 -8.02 3.61 9.06
CA GLN A 53 -8.51 4.90 9.53
C GLN A 53 -8.01 6.03 8.60
N ASP A 54 -8.73 7.15 8.57
CA ASP A 54 -8.36 8.37 7.83
C ASP A 54 -7.90 8.13 6.39
N LEU A 55 -8.58 7.20 5.69
CA LEU A 55 -8.16 6.64 4.41
C LEU A 55 -7.74 7.70 3.37
N ILE A 56 -8.57 8.72 3.16
CA ILE A 56 -8.31 9.77 2.17
C ILE A 56 -7.13 10.65 2.57
N ALA A 57 -7.10 11.14 3.82
CA ALA A 57 -6.01 12.00 4.28
C ALA A 57 -4.66 11.27 4.23
N ASN A 58 -4.63 10.00 4.62
CA ASN A 58 -3.44 9.16 4.54
C ASN A 58 -3.01 8.90 3.09
N ALA A 59 -3.96 8.65 2.19
CA ALA A 59 -3.68 8.47 0.77
C ALA A 59 -3.16 9.75 0.10
N GLU A 60 -3.70 10.92 0.42
CA GLU A 60 -3.22 12.22 -0.08
C GLU A 60 -1.81 12.54 0.42
N ALA A 61 -1.55 12.32 1.71
CA ALA A 61 -0.23 12.47 2.29
C ALA A 61 0.79 11.53 1.62
N LYS A 62 0.38 10.28 1.37
CA LYS A 62 1.19 9.27 0.65
C LYS A 62 1.43 9.69 -0.80
N LEU A 63 0.41 10.16 -1.52
CA LEU A 63 0.54 10.66 -2.90
C LEU A 63 1.66 11.70 -3.00
N LYS A 64 1.61 12.73 -2.13
CA LYS A 64 2.60 13.81 -2.10
C LYS A 64 3.98 13.32 -1.67
N LYS A 65 4.06 12.58 -0.56
CA LYS A 65 5.34 12.09 -0.01
C LYS A 65 6.07 11.19 -1.00
N LYS A 66 5.34 10.33 -1.72
CA LYS A 66 5.90 9.30 -2.60
C LYS A 66 6.14 9.78 -4.03
N GLY A 67 5.61 10.94 -4.43
CA GLY A 67 5.74 11.42 -5.81
C GLY A 67 4.95 10.56 -6.81
N ALA A 68 3.90 9.87 -6.37
CA ALA A 68 3.03 9.09 -7.24
C ALA A 68 2.05 10.00 -8.01
N ASP A 69 1.46 9.47 -9.09
CA ASP A 69 0.43 10.15 -9.88
C ASP A 69 -0.97 9.90 -9.31
N PHE A 70 -1.20 8.67 -8.83
CA PHE A 70 -2.36 8.35 -8.00
C PHE A 70 -2.06 7.22 -7.01
N ILE A 71 -2.87 7.17 -5.95
CA ILE A 71 -2.88 6.12 -4.93
C ILE A 71 -4.22 5.38 -5.01
N VAL A 72 -4.16 4.06 -5.13
CA VAL A 72 -5.31 3.17 -4.96
C VAL A 72 -5.47 2.91 -3.47
N ALA A 73 -6.48 3.52 -2.86
CA ALA A 73 -6.72 3.47 -1.43
C ALA A 73 -7.91 2.58 -1.10
N ASN A 74 -7.76 1.66 -0.15
CA ASN A 74 -8.85 0.81 0.32
C ASN A 74 -8.83 0.66 1.84
N ASP A 75 -10.03 0.62 2.42
CA ASP A 75 -10.22 0.34 3.84
C ASP A 75 -10.12 -1.17 4.08
N VAL A 76 -9.20 -1.59 4.94
CA VAL A 76 -8.93 -3.00 5.23
C VAL A 76 -9.32 -3.39 6.65
N SER A 77 -9.99 -2.50 7.38
CA SER A 77 -10.57 -2.81 8.68
C SER A 77 -11.59 -3.95 8.58
N HIS A 78 -11.77 -4.69 9.67
CA HIS A 78 -12.82 -5.70 9.73
C HIS A 78 -14.22 -5.05 9.65
N GLU A 79 -14.32 -3.81 10.11
CA GLU A 79 -15.53 -3.00 10.15
C GLU A 79 -15.74 -2.17 8.87
N SER A 80 -15.00 -2.45 7.79
CA SER A 80 -15.06 -1.69 6.53
C SER A 80 -16.43 -1.71 5.85
N GLY A 81 -17.33 -2.59 6.30
CA GLY A 81 -18.66 -2.80 5.74
C GLY A 81 -18.67 -3.53 4.40
N ILE A 82 -17.53 -4.15 4.01
CA ILE A 82 -17.34 -4.83 2.73
C ILE A 82 -17.37 -6.34 2.94
N GLY A 83 -18.38 -7.00 2.41
CA GLY A 83 -18.58 -8.44 2.62
C GLY A 83 -18.71 -8.85 4.11
N PRO A 84 -18.83 -10.15 4.39
CA PRO A 84 -19.00 -10.64 5.76
C PRO A 84 -17.70 -10.66 6.59
N SER A 85 -16.53 -10.59 5.94
CA SER A 85 -15.21 -10.71 6.59
C SER A 85 -14.29 -9.49 6.39
N GLY A 86 -14.77 -8.42 5.75
CA GLY A 86 -13.93 -7.31 5.31
C GLY A 86 -13.16 -7.63 4.02
N VAL A 87 -12.29 -6.70 3.61
CA VAL A 87 -11.50 -6.79 2.36
C VAL A 87 -10.39 -7.84 2.42
N MET A 88 -9.78 -8.01 3.59
CA MET A 88 -8.67 -8.94 3.78
C MET A 88 -9.18 -10.38 3.89
N GLY A 89 -8.81 -11.21 2.93
CA GLY A 89 -9.27 -12.60 2.83
C GLY A 89 -10.65 -12.79 2.17
N GLY A 90 -11.40 -11.73 1.88
CA GLY A 90 -12.65 -11.79 1.10
C GLY A 90 -12.46 -11.59 -0.41
N ASP A 91 -13.52 -11.71 -1.22
CA ASP A 91 -13.47 -11.51 -2.68
C ASP A 91 -13.87 -10.10 -3.12
N LEU A 92 -14.43 -9.32 -2.21
CA LEU A 92 -14.96 -7.98 -2.47
C LEU A 92 -13.97 -6.90 -2.02
N ASN A 93 -14.02 -5.76 -2.70
CA ASN A 93 -13.22 -4.60 -2.36
C ASN A 93 -13.96 -3.31 -2.74
N LYS A 94 -13.65 -2.23 -2.04
CA LYS A 94 -14.10 -0.88 -2.36
C LYS A 94 -12.88 0.03 -2.34
N VAL A 95 -12.51 0.52 -3.52
CA VAL A 95 -11.30 1.32 -3.70
C VAL A 95 -11.65 2.78 -3.99
N ARG A 96 -10.72 3.66 -3.65
CA ARG A 96 -10.76 5.08 -3.97
C ARG A 96 -9.47 5.45 -4.67
N ILE A 97 -9.59 6.07 -5.84
CA ILE A 97 -8.43 6.53 -6.61
C ILE A 97 -8.15 7.98 -6.19
N VAL A 98 -7.08 8.16 -5.42
CA VAL A 98 -6.67 9.46 -4.90
C VAL A 98 -5.56 10.02 -5.79
N SER A 99 -5.83 11.15 -6.45
CA SER A 99 -4.93 11.78 -7.41
C SER A 99 -4.79 13.28 -7.13
N ARG A 100 -3.89 13.95 -7.85
CA ARG A 100 -3.73 15.43 -7.72
C ARG A 100 -4.97 16.21 -8.16
N THR A 101 -5.83 15.60 -8.97
CA THR A 101 -7.06 16.24 -9.48
C THR A 101 -8.28 15.95 -8.61
N GLY A 102 -8.15 15.09 -7.60
CA GLY A 102 -9.23 14.73 -6.69
C GLY A 102 -9.32 13.23 -6.43
N VAL A 103 -10.43 12.84 -5.79
CA VAL A 103 -10.74 11.48 -5.38
C VAL A 103 -11.88 10.92 -6.21
N GLU A 104 -11.66 9.77 -6.85
CA GLU A 104 -12.71 8.98 -7.48
C GLU A 104 -13.07 7.80 -6.59
N GLU A 105 -14.33 7.70 -6.17
CA GLU A 105 -14.80 6.55 -5.41
C GLU A 105 -15.37 5.48 -6.33
N TRP A 106 -14.94 4.23 -6.14
CA TRP A 106 -15.53 3.09 -6.85
C TRP A 106 -16.57 2.40 -5.99
N PRO A 107 -17.60 1.79 -6.61
CA PRO A 107 -18.54 0.94 -5.89
C PRO A 107 -17.82 -0.29 -5.32
N GLU A 108 -18.50 -0.99 -4.41
CA GLU A 108 -18.07 -2.31 -4.00
C GLU A 108 -18.17 -3.28 -5.18
N MET A 109 -17.06 -3.97 -5.47
CA MET A 109 -16.91 -4.84 -6.63
C MET A 109 -16.04 -6.05 -6.26
N GLY A 110 -16.07 -7.09 -7.10
CA GLY A 110 -15.14 -8.20 -6.99
C GLY A 110 -13.70 -7.76 -7.26
N LYS A 111 -12.72 -8.42 -6.64
CA LYS A 111 -11.28 -8.12 -6.86
C LYS A 111 -10.86 -8.21 -8.33
N ASP A 112 -11.43 -9.14 -9.08
CA ASP A 112 -11.18 -9.28 -10.52
C ASP A 112 -11.73 -8.10 -11.31
N GLU A 113 -12.91 -7.60 -10.94
CA GLU A 113 -13.52 -6.42 -11.55
C GLU A 113 -12.74 -5.14 -11.21
N VAL A 114 -12.30 -4.99 -9.96
CA VAL A 114 -11.39 -3.91 -9.54
C VAL A 114 -10.09 -3.96 -10.34
N ALA A 115 -9.49 -5.15 -10.51
CA ALA A 115 -8.27 -5.31 -11.28
C ALA A 115 -8.45 -4.95 -12.76
N ALA A 116 -9.53 -5.41 -13.40
CA ALA A 116 -9.84 -5.09 -14.78
C ALA A 116 -10.04 -3.57 -14.98
N ARG A 117 -10.81 -2.93 -14.10
CA ARG A 117 -11.06 -1.49 -14.15
C ARG A 117 -9.78 -0.69 -13.90
N LEU A 118 -8.92 -1.13 -12.98
CA LEU A 118 -7.64 -0.48 -12.70
C LEU A 118 -6.66 -0.62 -13.87
N ALA A 119 -6.61 -1.79 -14.53
CA ALA A 119 -5.79 -1.98 -15.71
C ALA A 119 -6.23 -1.06 -16.86
N ALA A 120 -7.55 -0.90 -17.08
CA ALA A 120 -8.09 0.02 -18.07
C ALA A 120 -7.72 1.49 -17.76
N LEU A 121 -7.87 1.92 -16.50
CA LEU A 121 -7.46 3.26 -16.07
C LEU A 121 -5.95 3.51 -16.29
N ILE A 122 -5.11 2.53 -15.95
CA ILE A 122 -3.65 2.63 -16.16
C ILE A 122 -3.33 2.76 -17.65
N ALA A 123 -3.98 1.96 -18.50
CA ALA A 123 -3.78 2.02 -19.94
C ALA A 123 -4.16 3.39 -20.53
N GLU A 124 -5.29 3.96 -20.11
CA GLU A 124 -5.71 5.31 -20.51
C GLU A 124 -4.68 6.37 -20.10
N ARG A 125 -4.18 6.30 -18.86
CA ARG A 125 -3.20 7.26 -18.31
C ARG A 125 -1.80 7.12 -18.91
N LEU A 126 -1.47 6.00 -19.53
CA LEU A 126 -0.20 5.79 -20.24
C LEU A 126 -0.25 6.27 -21.71
N GLN A 127 -1.44 6.47 -22.26
CA GLN A 127 -1.63 7.00 -23.62
C GLN A 127 -1.57 8.53 -23.69
N THR A 128 -1.52 9.20 -22.52
CA THR A 128 -1.44 10.66 -22.37
C THR A 128 -0.01 11.10 -22.05
#